data_AF-A0A7N2R152-F1
#
_entry.id   AF-A0A7N2R152-F1
#
_cell.length_a   1.000
_cell.length_b   1.000
_cell.length_c   1.000
_cell.angle_alpha   90.00
_cell.angle_beta   90.00
_cell.angle_gamma   90.00
#
_symmetry.space_group_name_H-M   'P 1'
#
loop_
_entity.id
_entity.type
_entity.pdbx_description
1 polymer ?
#
loop_
_entity_poly.entity_id
_entity_poly.type
_entity_poly.pdbx_seq_one_letter_code
_entity_poly.pdbx_strand_id
1 'polypeptide(L)'
;MGFSNVNDFPPSDTVVLSPDNIKGKPVLLKYVKFQNVRSLTIFIEDNQSGSDITKVQKIALFGSTVETTDMKGLKKIEDHQH
;
A
#
# COMPACT_ATOMS: atom_id res chain seq x y z
N MET A 1 6.13 12.19 -9.16
CA MET A 1 7.38 11.60 -9.68
C MET A 1 7.18 11.30 -11.16
N GLY A 2 8.22 11.48 -11.98
CA GLY A 2 8.22 11.12 -13.39
C GLY A 2 9.35 10.12 -13.69
N PHE A 3 9.34 9.53 -14.87
CA PHE A 3 10.37 8.54 -15.28
C PHE A 3 11.80 9.10 -15.24
N SER A 4 11.99 10.41 -15.44
CA SER A 4 13.31 11.04 -15.44
C SER A 4 13.95 11.17 -14.06
N ASN A 5 13.16 11.20 -12.98
CA ASN A 5 13.67 11.41 -11.62
C ASN A 5 13.32 10.29 -10.64
N VAL A 6 12.70 9.20 -11.11
CA VAL A 6 12.30 8.09 -10.23
C VAL A 6 13.50 7.39 -9.58
N ASN A 7 14.65 7.36 -10.25
CA ASN A 7 15.87 6.74 -9.73
C ASN A 7 16.55 7.56 -8.63
N ASP A 8 16.21 8.85 -8.51
CA ASP A 8 16.78 9.73 -7.49
C ASP A 8 16.11 9.55 -6.12
N PHE A 9 14.92 8.94 -6.10
CA PHE A 9 14.13 8.71 -4.89
C PHE A 9 14.05 7.22 -4.58
N PRO A 10 14.64 6.74 -3.47
CA PRO A 10 14.53 5.33 -3.11
C PRO A 10 13.06 4.96 -2.88
N PRO A 11 12.57 3.85 -3.46
CA PRO A 11 11.20 3.43 -3.26
C PRO A 11 10.96 3.01 -1.80
N SER A 12 9.76 3.26 -1.28
CA SER A 12 9.37 2.81 0.06
C SER A 12 9.44 1.29 0.20
N ASP A 13 9.10 0.57 -0.88
CA ASP A 13 9.25 -0.87 -0.98
C ASP A 13 9.36 -1.29 -2.46
N THR A 14 10.04 -2.40 -2.73
CA THR A 14 10.19 -2.99 -4.06
C THR A 14 9.74 -4.44 -3.99
N VAL A 15 8.88 -4.86 -4.92
CA VAL A 15 8.34 -6.22 -4.96
C VAL A 15 8.44 -6.81 -6.36
N VAL A 16 8.80 -8.09 -6.43
CA VAL A 16 8.79 -8.86 -7.68
C VAL A 16 7.51 -9.68 -7.72
N LEU A 17 6.68 -9.45 -8.74
CA LEU A 17 5.41 -10.15 -8.88
C LEU A 17 5.62 -11.55 -9.45
N SER A 18 5.30 -12.58 -8.66
CA SER A 18 5.27 -13.97 -9.14
C SER A 18 4.03 -14.25 -9.99
N PRO A 19 4.01 -15.34 -10.79
CA PRO A 19 2.82 -15.75 -11.54
C PRO A 19 1.57 -15.93 -10.68
N ASP A 20 1.72 -16.37 -9.43
CA ASP A 20 0.59 -16.54 -8.50
C ASP A 20 -0.02 -15.20 -8.08
N ASN A 21 0.78 -14.13 -8.05
CA ASN A 21 0.28 -12.80 -7.70
C ASN A 21 -0.63 -12.23 -8.81
N ILE A 22 -0.33 -12.53 -10.07
CA ILE A 22 -1.16 -12.12 -11.22
C ILE A 22 -2.53 -12.83 -11.18
N LYS A 23 -2.57 -14.06 -10.66
CA LYS A 23 -3.81 -14.84 -10.49
C LYS A 23 -4.70 -14.31 -9.36
N GLY A 24 -4.28 -13.25 -8.67
CA GLY A 24 -5.07 -12.57 -7.63
C GLY A 24 -4.58 -12.81 -6.21
N LYS A 25 -3.45 -13.50 -6.00
CA LYS A 25 -2.84 -13.61 -4.68
C LYS A 25 -2.19 -12.27 -4.27
N PRO A 26 -2.64 -11.61 -3.20
CA PRO A 26 -2.04 -10.36 -2.76
C PRO A 26 -0.55 -10.52 -2.42
N VAL A 27 0.23 -9.47 -2.67
CA VAL A 27 1.63 -9.35 -2.22
C VAL A 27 1.64 -8.54 -0.93
N LEU A 28 2.33 -9.03 0.10
CA LEU A 28 2.51 -8.30 1.34
C LEU A 28 3.61 -7.26 1.17
N LEU A 29 3.27 -6.00 1.49
CA LEU A 29 4.21 -4.88 1.56
C LEU A 29 4.70 -4.69 2.99
N LYS A 30 5.81 -3.97 3.16
CA LYS A 30 6.33 -3.57 4.48
C LYS A 30 5.42 -2.54 5.13
N TYR A 31 4.41 -2.98 5.87
CA TYR A 31 3.43 -2.11 6.55
C TYR A 31 4.06 -0.95 7.35
N VAL A 32 5.22 -1.16 7.96
CA VAL A 32 5.98 -0.13 8.69
C VAL A 32 6.36 1.09 7.83
N LYS A 33 6.48 0.92 6.50
CA LYS A 33 6.77 1.99 5.54
C LYS A 33 5.51 2.71 5.04
N PHE A 34 4.32 2.16 5.31
CA PHE A 34 3.03 2.63 4.78
C PHE A 34 2.03 2.96 5.90
N GLN A 35 2.51 3.39 7.07
CA GLN A 35 1.64 3.76 8.20
C GLN A 35 0.73 4.97 7.90
N ASN A 36 1.23 5.95 7.13
CA ASN A 36 0.50 7.17 6.81
C ASN A 36 0.69 7.51 5.32
N VAL A 37 -0.21 6.98 4.49
CA VAL A 37 -0.15 7.13 3.04
C VAL A 37 -1.21 8.14 2.60
N ARG A 38 -0.77 9.32 2.16
CA ARG A 38 -1.64 10.32 1.51
C ARG A 38 -1.59 10.27 -0.01
N SER A 39 -0.45 9.83 -0.56
CA SER A 39 -0.21 9.68 -1.99
C SER A 39 0.64 8.44 -2.19
N LEU A 40 0.32 7.66 -3.21
CA LEU A 40 1.04 6.46 -3.60
C LEU A 40 1.39 6.56 -5.09
N THR A 41 2.65 6.33 -5.43
CA THR A 41 3.11 6.21 -6.81
C THR A 41 3.64 4.79 -6.99
N ILE A 42 3.17 4.11 -8.04
CA ILE A 42 3.63 2.76 -8.41
C ILE A 42 4.49 2.89 -9.65
N PHE A 43 5.72 2.40 -9.58
CA PHE A 43 6.64 2.32 -10.71
C PHE A 43 6.78 0.86 -11.14
N ILE A 44 6.59 0.60 -12.43
CA ILE A 44 6.72 -0.74 -13.01
C ILE A 44 7.98 -0.74 -13.87
N GLU A 45 9.02 -1.41 -13.37
CA GLU A 45 10.34 -1.47 -14.01
C GLU A 45 10.42 -2.58 -15.06
N ASP A 46 9.84 -3.75 -14.76
CA ASP A 46 9.94 -4.95 -15.60
C ASP A 46 8.66 -5.82 -15.51
N ASN A 47 8.55 -6.83 -16.38
CA ASN A 47 7.49 -7.82 -16.40
C ASN A 47 8.02 -9.26 -16.26
N GLN A 48 7.13 -10.22 -16.03
CA GLN A 48 7.54 -11.60 -15.74
C GLN A 48 8.12 -12.38 -16.92
N SER A 49 7.92 -11.91 -18.16
CA SER A 49 8.28 -12.65 -19.36
C SER A 49 9.44 -12.02 -20.14
N GLY A 50 10.01 -10.90 -19.68
CA GLY A 50 11.00 -10.13 -20.44
C GLY A 50 10.45 -9.61 -21.77
N SER A 51 9.14 -9.39 -21.86
CA SER A 51 8.45 -8.84 -23.03
C SER A 51 8.70 -7.34 -23.14
N ASP A 52 8.65 -6.78 -24.34
CA ASP A 52 8.77 -5.33 -24.53
C ASP A 52 7.55 -4.55 -23.99
N ILE A 53 6.41 -5.23 -23.84
CA ILE A 53 5.14 -4.62 -23.44
C ILE A 53 4.64 -5.25 -22.15
N THR A 54 4.37 -4.40 -21.16
CA THR A 54 3.68 -4.75 -19.91
C THR A 54 2.22 -4.31 -19.97
N LYS A 55 1.28 -5.25 -19.82
CA LYS A 55 -0.17 -4.96 -19.79
C LYS A 55 -0.72 -5.07 -18.38
N VAL A 56 -1.17 -3.94 -17.83
CA VAL A 56 -1.81 -3.89 -16.51
C VAL A 56 -3.33 -3.98 -16.68
N GLN A 57 -3.94 -5.03 -16.13
CA GLN A 57 -5.39 -5.24 -16.22
C GLN A 57 -6.13 -4.64 -15.02
N LYS A 58 -5.63 -4.89 -13.81
CA LYS A 58 -6.25 -4.42 -12.56
C LYS A 58 -5.16 -4.23 -11.51
N ILE A 59 -5.28 -3.15 -10.74
CA ILE A 59 -4.51 -2.90 -9.53
C ILE A 59 -5.50 -2.87 -8.37
N ALA A 60 -5.23 -3.65 -7.33
CA ALA A 60 -6.01 -3.66 -6.10
C ALA A 60 -5.07 -3.38 -4.91
N LEU A 61 -5.41 -2.38 -4.11
CA LEU A 61 -4.68 -2.02 -2.90
C LEU A 61 -5.49 -2.47 -1.69
N PHE A 62 -4.87 -3.28 -0.83
CA PHE A 62 -5.48 -3.77 0.40
C PHE A 62 -4.79 -3.09 1.57
N GLY A 63 -5.56 -2.37 2.38
CA GLY A 63 -5.05 -1.68 3.55
C GLY A 63 -6.18 -1.39 4.54
N SER A 64 -5.80 -0.91 5.72
CA SER A 64 -6.72 -0.42 6.74
C SER A 64 -6.63 1.10 6.84
N THR A 65 -7.72 1.74 7.24
CA THR A 65 -7.68 3.14 7.65
C THR A 65 -6.83 3.28 8.90
N VAL A 66 -6.15 4.42 9.06
CA VAL A 66 -5.57 4.78 10.35
C VAL A 66 -6.75 4.92 11.33
N GLU A 67 -6.78 4.07 12.36
CA GLU A 67 -7.75 4.24 13.45
C GLU A 67 -7.43 5.55 14.15
N THR A 68 -8.18 6.60 13.84
CA THR A 68 -8.24 7.76 14.71
C THR A 68 -9.13 7.34 15.87
N THR A 69 -8.58 7.22 17.08
CA THR A 69 -9.38 7.11 18.30
C THR A 69 -10.40 8.26 18.26
N ASP A 70 -11.67 7.94 18.04
CA ASP A 70 -12.73 8.95 18.01
C ASP A 70 -12.91 9.46 19.44
N MET A 71 -12.25 10.58 19.76
CA MET A 71 -12.34 11.20 21.06
C MET A 71 -13.74 11.73 21.38
N LYS A 72 -14.68 11.75 20.41
CA LYS A 72 -16.11 12.02 20.68
C LYS A 72 -16.83 10.83 21.31
N GLY A 73 -16.27 9.62 21.22
CA GLY A 73 -16.82 8.39 21.80
C GLY A 73 -16.39 8.12 23.26
N LEU A 74 -15.47 8.92 23.81
CA LEU A 74 -15.09 8.86 25.22
C LEU A 74 -16.21 9.45 26.09
N LYS A 75 -17.31 8.72 26.24
CA LYS A 75 -18.22 8.93 27.36
C LYS A 75 -17.44 8.59 28.62
N LYS A 76 -17.21 9.58 29.47
CA LYS A 76 -16.88 9.38 30.88
C LYS A 76 -17.85 8.32 31.40
N ILE A 77 -17.32 7.19 31.85
CA ILE A 77 -18.07 6.27 32.70
C ILE A 77 -18.23 7.07 33.99
N GLU A 78 -19.35 7.77 34.15
CA GLU A 78 -19.72 8.33 35.44
C GLU A 78 -20.11 7.13 36.30
N ASP A 79 -19.16 6.72 37.16
CA ASP A 79 -19.37 5.78 38.24
C ASP A 79 -20.53 6.28 39.11
N HIS A 80 -21.71 5.72 38.85
CA HIS A 80 -22.85 5.78 39.76
C HIS A 80 -23.07 4.40 40.37
N GLN A 81 -23.11 4.40 41.71
CA GLN A 81 -23.41 3.33 42.68
C GLN A 81 -22.14 2.60 43.19
N HIS A 82 -21.78 2.73 44.47
CA HIS A 82 -22.64 2.65 45.66
C HIS A 82 -22.05 3.39 46.86
#